data_AF-A0A1G0N294-F1
#
_entry.id   AF-A0A1G0N294-F1
#
_cell.length_a   1.000
_cell.length_b   1.000
_cell.length_c   1.000
_cell.angle_alpha   90.00
_cell.angle_beta   90.00
_cell.angle_gamma   90.00
#
_symmetry.space_group_name_H-M   'P 1'
#
loop_
_entity.id
_entity.type
_entity.pdbx_description
1 polymer ?
#
loop_
_entity_poly.entity_id
_entity_poly.type
_entity_poly.pdbx_seq_one_letter_code
_entity_poly.pdbx_strand_id
1 'polypeptide(L)'
;MSPITSGSLLPRPKPHVWVMVLLSLLLIIGLVPLFNHDFFVTPLPGGNLLFKILLLGVPLTALAGCYRIDLGLTAQEKRTLFVLLAGLGALLVDIHLVYIDNPSHLSCQLFSDIPNAEWQRIMHDGIMRLRPDAIPHSYRFLPDSLVSLLTFLTGDFDYAKLIYRETCMFLLLFAIYYYGRLYCSHTVAIVTVMLYAIIYQISLREYAGQLTDPLSHLSFVLSFIFIELDMFLMLLPTILFGIMAKETIAVMALYSCLNKLFRRESPVPSLLLLAAGLALIAAIRWYVIPDFKPENINSLGSPADIIKANFFTYYIWWRHLLFTAGIFIPFVLMGWGQTDQRLKQLVMYLLPVLIVAHFCIGFIKETRNLVPVLIPMALITANYLMAYVRPESHKESE
;
A
#
# COMPACT_ATOMS: atom_id res chain seq x y z
N MET A 1 29.68 19.65 0.39
CA MET A 1 29.40 18.21 0.50
C MET A 1 29.46 17.61 -0.89
N SER A 2 30.53 16.88 -1.18
CA SER A 2 30.61 16.05 -2.38
C SER A 2 29.46 15.03 -2.36
N PRO A 3 28.76 14.80 -3.49
CA PRO A 3 27.73 13.77 -3.55
C PRO A 3 28.36 12.43 -3.12
N ILE A 4 27.66 11.70 -2.25
CA ILE A 4 28.08 10.40 -1.74
C ILE A 4 28.55 9.56 -2.93
N THR A 5 29.86 9.34 -2.98
CA THR A 5 30.53 8.60 -4.03
C THR A 5 30.10 7.13 -3.95
N SER A 6 29.33 6.72 -4.94
CA SER A 6 29.35 5.39 -5.58
C SER A 6 29.39 4.15 -4.68
N GLY A 7 28.77 4.16 -3.50
CA GLY A 7 28.27 2.93 -2.89
C GLY A 7 27.20 2.37 -3.82
N SER A 8 27.56 1.39 -4.64
CA SER A 8 26.83 0.93 -5.83
C SER A 8 25.31 1.01 -5.64
N LEU A 9 24.71 2.02 -6.26
CA LEU A 9 23.26 2.07 -6.49
C LEU A 9 22.86 0.74 -7.13
N LEU A 10 21.68 0.22 -6.76
CA LEU A 10 21.24 -1.08 -7.28
C LEU A 10 21.35 -1.09 -8.80
N PRO A 11 21.93 -2.15 -9.40
CA PRO A 11 21.84 -2.33 -10.84
C PRO A 11 20.36 -2.31 -11.22
N ARG A 12 20.01 -1.58 -12.28
CA ARG A 12 18.61 -1.52 -12.75
C ARG A 12 18.14 -2.95 -12.99
N PRO A 13 17.11 -3.42 -12.29
CA PRO A 13 16.63 -4.78 -12.47
C PRO A 13 16.13 -4.90 -13.90
N LYS A 14 16.52 -5.96 -14.61
CA LYS A 14 15.87 -6.28 -15.88
C LYS A 14 14.46 -6.75 -15.55
N PRO A 15 13.40 -6.17 -16.14
CA PRO A 15 12.06 -6.71 -16.00
C PRO A 15 12.08 -8.15 -16.49
N HIS A 16 11.86 -9.09 -15.57
CA HIS A 16 11.64 -10.46 -15.94
C HIS A 16 10.21 -10.58 -16.43
N VAL A 17 10.02 -10.76 -17.74
CA VAL A 17 8.70 -10.89 -18.39
C VAL A 17 7.81 -11.93 -17.69
N TRP A 18 8.40 -13.00 -17.15
CA TRP A 18 7.65 -14.01 -16.40
C TRP A 18 7.00 -13.47 -15.11
N VAL A 19 7.58 -12.45 -14.45
CA VAL A 19 6.97 -11.78 -13.29
C VAL A 19 5.69 -11.05 -13.70
N MET A 20 5.69 -10.39 -14.86
CA MET A 20 4.48 -9.75 -15.41
C MET A 20 3.40 -10.77 -15.73
N VAL A 21 3.77 -11.89 -16.35
CA VAL A 21 2.84 -12.98 -16.67
C VAL A 21 2.26 -13.55 -15.39
N LEU A 22 3.09 -13.81 -14.38
CA LEU A 22 2.63 -14.35 -13.10
C LEU A 22 1.69 -13.39 -12.37
N LEU A 23 2.04 -12.10 -12.28
CA LEU A 23 1.18 -11.09 -11.64
C LEU A 23 -0.14 -10.91 -12.38
N SER A 24 -0.11 -10.94 -13.72
CA SER A 24 -1.32 -10.88 -14.56
C SER A 24 -2.20 -12.13 -14.38
N LEU A 25 -1.60 -13.31 -14.26
CA LEU A 25 -2.34 -14.56 -14.02
C LEU A 25 -2.97 -14.59 -12.63
N LEU A 26 -2.20 -14.23 -11.59
CA LEU A 26 -2.70 -14.11 -10.22
C LEU A 26 -3.87 -13.13 -10.13
N LEU A 27 -3.83 -12.07 -10.94
CA LEU A 27 -4.95 -11.14 -11.04
C LEU A 27 -6.17 -11.77 -11.70
N ILE A 28 -6.02 -12.38 -12.89
CA ILE A 28 -7.14 -13.01 -13.58
C ILE A 28 -7.81 -14.01 -12.64
N ILE A 29 -7.01 -14.83 -11.95
CA ILE A 29 -7.44 -15.77 -10.92
C ILE A 29 -8.15 -15.03 -9.78
N GLY A 30 -7.58 -13.92 -9.30
CA GLY A 30 -8.15 -13.09 -8.26
C GLY A 30 -9.47 -12.40 -8.63
N LEU A 31 -9.81 -12.28 -9.92
CA LEU A 31 -11.10 -11.75 -10.39
C LEU A 31 -12.17 -12.82 -10.57
N VAL A 32 -11.81 -14.11 -10.60
CA VAL A 32 -12.76 -15.21 -10.79
C VAL A 32 -13.86 -15.22 -9.71
N PRO A 33 -13.55 -15.04 -8.41
CA PRO A 33 -14.57 -15.04 -7.36
C PRO A 33 -15.60 -13.91 -7.51
N LEU A 34 -15.20 -12.76 -8.03
CA LEU A 34 -16.10 -11.65 -8.29
C LEU A 34 -17.20 -12.03 -9.30
N PHE A 35 -16.79 -12.60 -10.43
CA PHE A 35 -17.72 -12.93 -11.53
C PHE A 35 -18.50 -14.23 -11.29
N ASN A 36 -18.07 -15.06 -10.33
CA ASN A 36 -18.70 -16.34 -10.02
C ASN A 36 -19.02 -16.46 -8.52
N HIS A 37 -19.41 -15.36 -7.87
CA HIS A 37 -19.52 -15.28 -6.42
C HIS A 37 -20.31 -16.44 -5.80
N ASP A 38 -21.45 -16.83 -6.36
CA ASP A 38 -22.28 -17.96 -5.88
C ASP A 38 -21.48 -19.27 -5.73
N PHE A 39 -20.53 -19.53 -6.62
CA PHE A 39 -19.66 -20.71 -6.56
C PHE A 39 -18.64 -20.62 -5.42
N PHE A 40 -18.15 -19.41 -5.11
CA PHE A 40 -17.12 -19.18 -4.10
C PHE A 40 -17.69 -18.94 -2.69
N VAL A 41 -19.01 -18.78 -2.52
CA VAL A 41 -19.66 -18.68 -1.21
C VAL A 41 -19.54 -19.98 -0.41
N THR A 42 -19.63 -21.13 -1.09
CA THR A 42 -19.57 -22.44 -0.42
C THR A 42 -18.13 -22.96 -0.48
N PRO A 43 -17.45 -23.15 0.66
CA PRO A 43 -16.11 -23.71 0.67
C PRO A 43 -16.04 -25.08 -0.01
N LEU A 44 -14.87 -25.41 -0.57
CA LEU A 44 -14.65 -26.74 -1.12
C LEU A 44 -14.95 -27.82 -0.07
N PRO A 45 -15.70 -28.88 -0.43
CA PRO A 45 -15.94 -30.01 0.47
C PRO A 45 -14.60 -30.59 0.93
N GLY A 46 -14.39 -30.61 2.25
CA GLY A 46 -13.10 -30.98 2.80
C GLY A 46 -12.05 -29.89 2.65
N GLY A 47 -12.40 -28.61 2.80
CA GLY A 47 -11.49 -27.52 3.18
C GLY A 47 -10.75 -27.92 4.46
N ASN A 48 -9.67 -28.67 4.28
CA ASN A 48 -9.01 -29.46 5.30
C ASN A 48 -7.66 -28.85 5.63
N LEU A 49 -7.04 -29.39 6.68
CA LEU A 49 -5.69 -29.06 7.13
C LEU A 49 -4.67 -29.02 5.96
N LEU A 50 -4.86 -29.85 4.93
CA LEU A 50 -4.02 -29.87 3.74
C LEU A 50 -3.99 -28.51 3.01
N PHE A 51 -5.15 -27.93 2.66
CA PHE A 51 -5.17 -26.62 1.98
C PHE A 51 -4.60 -25.51 2.86
N LYS A 52 -4.85 -25.56 4.18
CA LYS A 52 -4.23 -24.63 5.12
C LYS A 52 -2.70 -24.72 5.05
N ILE A 53 -2.13 -25.93 5.12
CA ILE A 53 -0.68 -26.17 5.00
C ILE A 53 -0.16 -25.70 3.64
N LEU A 54 -0.83 -26.06 2.54
CA LEU A 54 -0.40 -25.68 1.18
C LEU A 54 -0.39 -24.16 1.01
N LEU A 55 -1.35 -23.45 1.60
CA LEU A 55 -1.45 -21.99 1.46
C LEU A 55 -0.46 -21.21 2.34
N LEU A 56 0.19 -21.85 3.33
CA LEU A 56 1.44 -21.30 3.90
C LEU A 56 2.52 -21.14 2.83
N GLY A 57 2.43 -21.89 1.73
CA GLY A 57 3.28 -21.74 0.56
C GLY A 57 3.15 -20.38 -0.13
N VAL A 58 2.05 -19.63 0.03
CA VAL A 58 1.85 -18.32 -0.61
C VAL A 58 2.86 -17.27 -0.10
N PRO A 59 2.93 -16.95 1.21
CA PRO A 59 3.93 -16.02 1.72
C PRO A 59 5.36 -16.53 1.52
N LEU A 60 5.59 -17.86 1.60
CA LEU A 60 6.89 -18.45 1.30
C LEU A 60 7.32 -18.28 -0.15
N THR A 61 6.37 -18.35 -1.10
CA THR A 61 6.62 -18.13 -2.53
C THR A 61 6.93 -16.65 -2.79
N ALA A 62 6.22 -15.73 -2.14
CA ALA A 62 6.54 -14.30 -2.18
C ALA A 62 7.96 -14.04 -1.67
N LEU A 63 8.31 -14.62 -0.51
CA LEU A 63 9.65 -14.56 0.07
C LEU A 63 10.71 -15.10 -0.89
N ALA A 64 10.52 -16.32 -1.42
CA ALA A 64 11.45 -16.95 -2.34
C ALA A 64 11.61 -16.14 -3.65
N GLY A 65 10.52 -15.57 -4.18
CA GLY A 65 10.52 -14.71 -5.35
C GLY A 65 11.35 -13.45 -5.13
N CYS A 66 11.09 -12.73 -4.04
CA CYS A 66 11.86 -11.56 -3.64
C CYS A 66 13.33 -11.91 -3.35
N TYR A 67 13.60 -13.06 -2.75
CA TYR A 67 14.97 -13.52 -2.44
C TYR A 67 15.81 -13.80 -3.69
N ARG A 68 15.19 -13.97 -4.87
CA ARG A 68 15.92 -14.10 -6.14
C ARG A 68 16.35 -12.77 -6.74
N ILE A 69 15.78 -11.64 -6.30
CA ILE A 69 16.14 -10.32 -6.79
C ILE A 69 17.56 -9.99 -6.33
N ASP A 70 18.42 -9.54 -7.24
CA ASP A 70 19.75 -9.07 -6.90
C ASP A 70 19.65 -7.71 -6.18
N LEU A 71 20.21 -7.66 -4.97
CA LEU A 71 20.22 -6.48 -4.10
C LEU A 71 21.63 -5.91 -3.92
N GLY A 72 22.64 -6.49 -4.57
CA GLY A 72 24.05 -6.15 -4.33
C GLY A 72 24.47 -6.37 -2.88
N LEU A 73 23.88 -7.37 -2.20
CA LEU A 73 24.18 -7.73 -0.81
C LEU A 73 24.95 -9.04 -0.75
N THR A 74 25.73 -9.21 0.32
CA THR A 74 26.28 -10.53 0.66
C THR A 74 25.15 -11.52 0.99
N ALA A 75 25.41 -12.82 0.87
CA ALA A 75 24.43 -13.85 1.20
C ALA A 75 23.96 -13.77 2.67
N GLN A 76 24.84 -13.35 3.59
CA GLN A 76 24.49 -13.18 4.99
C GLN A 76 23.57 -11.97 5.20
N GLU A 77 23.93 -10.79 4.68
CA GLU A 77 23.07 -9.60 4.75
C GLU A 77 21.70 -9.84 4.13
N LYS A 78 21.65 -10.54 2.99
CA LYS A 78 20.40 -10.91 2.34
C LYS A 78 19.56 -11.83 3.22
N ARG A 79 20.14 -12.87 3.83
CA ARG A 79 19.41 -13.74 4.77
C ARG A 79 18.88 -12.94 5.96
N THR A 80 19.71 -12.12 6.58
CA THR A 80 19.33 -11.27 7.73
C THR A 80 18.19 -10.32 7.37
N LEU A 81 18.28 -9.65 6.22
CA LEU A 81 17.24 -8.76 5.72
C LEU A 81 15.92 -9.51 5.58
N PHE A 82 15.90 -10.67 4.94
CA PHE A 82 14.64 -11.39 4.71
C PHE A 82 14.02 -11.95 5.99
N VAL A 83 14.84 -12.41 6.94
CA VAL A 83 14.37 -12.78 8.29
C VAL A 83 13.79 -11.56 8.99
N LEU A 84 14.45 -10.41 8.93
CA LEU A 84 13.96 -9.16 9.50
C LEU A 84 12.63 -8.74 8.89
N LEU A 85 12.52 -8.70 7.56
CA LEU A 85 11.29 -8.29 6.86
C LEU A 85 10.13 -9.25 7.13
N ALA A 86 10.39 -10.56 7.16
CA ALA A 86 9.38 -11.57 7.50
C ALA A 86 8.92 -11.45 8.96
N GLY A 87 9.86 -11.35 9.90
CA GLY A 87 9.54 -11.18 11.32
C GLY A 87 8.81 -9.86 11.61
N LEU A 88 9.21 -8.78 10.96
CA LEU A 88 8.53 -7.49 11.07
C LEU A 88 7.14 -7.51 10.42
N GLY A 89 6.98 -8.17 9.27
CA GLY A 89 5.69 -8.39 8.64
C GLY A 89 4.72 -9.10 9.57
N ALA A 90 5.15 -10.23 10.14
CA ALA A 90 4.38 -11.00 11.11
C ALA A 90 4.02 -10.19 12.36
N LEU A 91 4.98 -9.41 12.89
CA LEU A 91 4.72 -8.53 14.03
C LEU A 91 3.67 -7.46 13.71
N LEU A 92 3.76 -6.82 12.54
CA LEU A 92 2.79 -5.78 12.16
C LEU A 92 1.38 -6.34 11.97
N VAL A 93 1.27 -7.56 11.43
CA VAL A 93 0.00 -8.26 11.27
C VAL A 93 -0.54 -8.71 12.62
N ASP A 94 0.29 -9.24 13.53
CA ASP A 94 -0.11 -9.61 14.88
C ASP A 94 -0.63 -8.40 15.67
N ILE A 95 0.10 -7.28 15.65
CA ILE A 95 -0.37 -6.01 16.26
C ILE A 95 -1.70 -5.60 15.64
N HIS A 96 -1.86 -5.72 14.32
CA HIS A 96 -3.14 -5.43 13.68
C HIS A 96 -4.27 -6.36 14.17
N LEU A 97 -4.03 -7.67 14.32
CA LEU A 97 -5.03 -8.60 14.81
C LEU A 97 -5.47 -8.27 16.25
N VAL A 98 -4.50 -7.98 17.11
CA VAL A 98 -4.75 -7.70 18.54
C VAL A 98 -5.43 -6.35 18.73
N TYR A 99 -4.95 -5.29 18.07
CA TYR A 99 -5.41 -3.93 18.35
C TYR A 99 -6.54 -3.45 17.44
N ILE A 100 -6.71 -4.04 16.26
CA ILE A 100 -7.72 -3.61 15.27
C ILE A 100 -8.82 -4.64 15.10
N ASP A 101 -8.51 -5.93 14.89
CA ASP A 101 -9.55 -6.93 14.61
C ASP A 101 -10.29 -7.35 15.88
N ASN A 102 -9.55 -7.63 16.96
CA ASN A 102 -10.07 -8.11 18.24
C ASN A 102 -9.75 -7.14 19.38
N PRO A 103 -10.17 -5.86 19.30
CA PRO A 103 -9.83 -4.90 20.33
C PRO A 103 -10.50 -5.32 21.64
N SER A 104 -9.68 -5.76 22.61
CA SER A 104 -10.12 -5.97 24.00
C SER A 104 -10.50 -4.66 24.70
N HIS A 105 -10.10 -3.52 24.13
CA HIS A 105 -10.39 -2.18 24.61
C HIS A 105 -11.34 -1.44 23.65
N LEU A 106 -12.45 -0.89 24.18
CA LEU A 106 -13.45 -0.09 23.45
C LEU A 106 -12.86 1.06 22.60
N SER A 107 -11.64 1.52 22.90
CA SER A 107 -11.02 2.68 22.25
C SER A 107 -10.65 2.53 20.77
N CYS A 108 -10.69 1.31 20.22
CA CYS A 108 -10.40 1.05 18.80
C CYS A 108 -11.58 0.42 18.04
N GLN A 109 -12.74 0.27 18.68
CA GLN A 109 -13.96 -0.16 17.99
C GLN A 109 -14.56 1.04 17.26
N LEU A 110 -14.56 0.99 15.93
CA LEU A 110 -15.12 2.08 15.13
C LEU A 110 -16.66 2.07 15.19
N PHE A 111 -17.25 0.90 15.42
CA PHE A 111 -18.68 0.69 15.54
C PHE A 111 -19.01 0.20 16.96
N SER A 112 -19.95 0.85 17.63
CA SER A 112 -20.34 0.53 19.01
C SER A 112 -21.03 -0.83 19.13
N ASP A 113 -21.65 -1.30 18.05
CA ASP A 113 -22.62 -2.39 18.11
C ASP A 113 -22.08 -3.71 17.51
N ILE A 114 -20.93 -3.66 16.81
CA ILE A 114 -20.37 -4.80 16.09
C ILE A 114 -18.84 -4.81 16.22
N PRO A 115 -18.21 -5.91 16.68
CA PRO A 115 -16.75 -6.05 16.67
C PRO A 115 -16.16 -5.88 15.27
N ASN A 116 -14.98 -5.26 15.16
CA ASN A 116 -14.35 -5.00 13.86
C ASN A 116 -14.14 -6.29 13.03
N ALA A 117 -13.75 -7.41 13.65
CA ALA A 117 -13.63 -8.69 12.96
C ALA A 117 -14.94 -9.17 12.33
N GLU A 118 -16.07 -8.97 13.01
CA GLU A 118 -17.40 -9.33 12.49
C GLU A 118 -17.84 -8.34 11.41
N TRP A 119 -17.60 -7.04 11.62
CA TRP A 119 -17.82 -6.03 10.59
C TRP A 119 -17.06 -6.35 9.30
N GLN A 120 -15.81 -6.82 9.39
CA GLN A 120 -15.03 -7.24 8.22
C GLN A 120 -15.68 -8.41 7.47
N ARG A 121 -16.27 -9.38 8.17
CA ARG A 121 -16.99 -10.52 7.55
C ARG A 121 -18.25 -10.06 6.84
N ILE A 122 -19.04 -9.21 7.49
CA ILE A 122 -20.26 -8.62 6.92
C ILE A 122 -19.92 -7.79 5.67
N MET A 123 -18.88 -6.96 5.78
CA MET A 123 -18.42 -6.11 4.68
C MET A 123 -17.85 -6.95 3.53
N HIS A 124 -17.10 -8.01 3.83
CA HIS A 124 -16.59 -8.95 2.82
C HIS A 124 -17.71 -9.56 1.97
N ASP A 125 -18.75 -10.10 2.61
CA ASP A 125 -19.93 -10.63 1.90
C ASP A 125 -20.64 -9.54 1.09
N GLY A 126 -20.80 -8.34 1.66
CA GLY A 126 -21.39 -7.19 0.96
C GLY A 126 -20.62 -6.78 -0.29
N ILE A 127 -19.29 -6.74 -0.22
CA ILE A 127 -18.40 -6.43 -1.35
C ILE A 127 -18.48 -7.52 -2.42
N MET A 128 -18.39 -8.80 -2.03
CA MET A 128 -18.42 -9.91 -2.98
C MET A 128 -19.76 -10.06 -3.71
N ARG A 129 -20.85 -9.62 -3.09
CA ARG A 129 -22.19 -9.54 -3.71
C ARG A 129 -22.49 -8.18 -4.36
N LEU A 130 -21.49 -7.28 -4.40
CA LEU A 130 -21.60 -5.94 -4.98
C LEU A 130 -22.79 -5.14 -4.43
N ARG A 131 -23.10 -5.31 -3.15
CA ARG A 131 -24.27 -4.68 -2.56
C ARG A 131 -24.07 -3.15 -2.47
N PRO A 132 -25.12 -2.34 -2.72
CA PRO A 132 -25.02 -0.88 -2.60
C PRO A 132 -24.71 -0.37 -1.19
N ASP A 133 -25.10 -1.10 -0.14
CA ASP A 133 -24.84 -0.73 1.27
C ASP A 133 -23.37 -0.89 1.66
N ALA A 134 -22.57 -1.62 0.89
CA ALA A 134 -21.14 -1.79 1.07
C ALA A 134 -20.31 -0.70 0.34
N ILE A 135 -20.93 0.30 -0.28
CA ILE A 135 -20.23 1.42 -0.93
C ILE A 135 -19.51 2.29 0.11
N PRO A 136 -18.30 2.78 -0.18
CA PRO A 136 -17.56 2.67 -1.44
C PRO A 136 -16.70 1.41 -1.58
N HIS A 137 -16.77 0.47 -0.65
CA HIS A 137 -15.94 -0.73 -0.64
C HIS A 137 -16.30 -1.72 -1.75
N SER A 138 -17.55 -1.75 -2.21
CA SER A 138 -17.96 -2.56 -3.37
C SER A 138 -17.26 -2.17 -4.68
N TYR A 139 -16.73 -0.94 -4.79
CA TYR A 139 -15.90 -0.52 -5.94
C TYR A 139 -14.44 -1.01 -5.83
N ARG A 140 -14.06 -1.61 -4.71
CA ARG A 140 -12.69 -1.89 -4.27
C ARG A 140 -12.53 -3.38 -3.94
N PHE A 141 -13.07 -4.23 -4.80
CA PHE A 141 -13.33 -5.64 -4.52
C PHE A 141 -12.10 -6.55 -4.64
N LEU A 142 -10.99 -6.13 -5.25
CA LEU A 142 -9.88 -7.06 -5.55
C LEU A 142 -9.27 -7.74 -4.29
N PRO A 143 -8.97 -7.02 -3.20
CA PRO A 143 -8.56 -7.61 -1.92
C PRO A 143 -9.53 -8.69 -1.41
N ASP A 144 -10.82 -8.38 -1.39
CA ASP A 144 -11.87 -9.29 -0.94
C ASP A 144 -11.99 -10.49 -1.87
N SER A 145 -11.90 -10.29 -3.18
CA SER A 145 -11.94 -11.38 -4.14
C SER A 145 -10.75 -12.35 -3.96
N LEU A 146 -9.54 -11.84 -3.67
CA LEU A 146 -8.39 -12.69 -3.31
C LEU A 146 -8.63 -13.46 -2.01
N VAL A 147 -9.18 -12.82 -0.98
CA VAL A 147 -9.51 -13.49 0.29
C VAL A 147 -10.65 -14.49 0.11
N SER A 148 -11.62 -14.22 -0.77
CA SER A 148 -12.71 -15.13 -1.11
C SER A 148 -12.17 -16.40 -1.77
N LEU A 149 -11.23 -16.28 -2.71
CA LEU A 149 -10.53 -17.44 -3.29
C LEU A 149 -9.82 -18.28 -2.21
N LEU A 150 -9.09 -17.64 -1.31
CA LEU A 150 -8.41 -18.34 -0.21
C LEU A 150 -9.41 -18.98 0.77
N THR A 151 -10.53 -18.32 1.05
CA THR A 151 -11.60 -18.81 1.92
C THR A 151 -12.28 -20.02 1.30
N PHE A 152 -12.56 -19.98 0.00
CA PHE A 152 -13.11 -21.10 -0.76
C PHE A 152 -12.22 -22.35 -0.66
N LEU A 153 -10.89 -22.17 -0.73
CA LEU A 153 -9.93 -23.27 -0.62
C LEU A 153 -9.78 -23.80 0.82
N THR A 154 -9.87 -22.93 1.83
CA THR A 154 -9.55 -23.27 3.22
C THR A 154 -10.75 -23.56 4.10
N GLY A 155 -11.94 -23.09 3.71
CA GLY A 155 -13.12 -23.02 4.56
C GLY A 155 -13.00 -22.06 5.74
N ASP A 156 -12.01 -21.17 5.74
CA ASP A 156 -11.68 -20.36 6.91
C ASP A 156 -11.29 -18.92 6.52
N PHE A 157 -12.24 -18.00 6.70
CA PHE A 157 -12.05 -16.59 6.39
C PHE A 157 -10.93 -15.92 7.20
N ASP A 158 -10.81 -16.23 8.49
CA ASP A 158 -9.79 -15.59 9.33
C ASP A 158 -8.39 -16.06 8.93
N TYR A 159 -8.26 -17.35 8.62
CA TYR A 159 -7.02 -17.90 8.08
C TYR A 159 -6.68 -17.31 6.71
N ALA A 160 -7.66 -17.22 5.80
CA ALA A 160 -7.49 -16.61 4.48
C ALA A 160 -7.05 -15.14 4.56
N LYS A 161 -7.71 -14.36 5.42
CA LYS A 161 -7.36 -12.96 5.74
C LYS A 161 -5.93 -12.85 6.28
N LEU A 162 -5.54 -13.74 7.20
CA LEU A 162 -4.20 -13.76 7.76
C LEU A 162 -3.14 -13.99 6.68
N ILE A 163 -3.30 -15.04 5.86
CA ILE A 163 -2.38 -15.35 4.75
C ILE A 163 -2.27 -14.18 3.77
N TYR A 164 -3.39 -13.56 3.42
CA TYR A 164 -3.40 -12.37 2.56
C TYR A 164 -2.62 -11.21 3.18
N ARG A 165 -2.91 -10.85 4.44
CA ARG A 165 -2.26 -9.73 5.13
C ARG A 165 -0.76 -9.97 5.28
N GLU A 166 -0.33 -11.16 5.70
CA GLU A 166 1.09 -11.53 5.81
C GLU A 166 1.82 -11.39 4.49
N THR A 167 1.23 -11.93 3.41
CA THR A 167 1.83 -11.87 2.07
C THR A 167 1.97 -10.42 1.61
N CYS A 168 0.90 -9.63 1.69
CA CYS A 168 0.93 -8.22 1.28
C CYS A 168 1.84 -7.37 2.16
N MET A 169 1.88 -7.61 3.47
CA MET A 169 2.74 -6.86 4.39
C MET A 169 4.21 -7.15 4.12
N PHE A 170 4.59 -8.43 3.97
CA PHE A 170 5.95 -8.79 3.57
C PHE A 170 6.36 -8.12 2.25
N LEU A 171 5.51 -8.21 1.23
CA LEU A 171 5.77 -7.60 -0.08
C LEU A 171 5.90 -6.07 0.02
N LEU A 172 5.07 -5.43 0.85
CA LEU A 172 5.12 -3.98 1.08
C LEU A 172 6.41 -3.56 1.78
N LEU A 173 6.81 -4.24 2.85
CA LEU A 173 8.08 -3.95 3.54
C LEU A 173 9.28 -4.17 2.61
N PHE A 174 9.26 -5.24 1.80
CA PHE A 174 10.27 -5.48 0.78
C PHE A 174 10.28 -4.37 -0.29
N ALA A 175 9.12 -3.94 -0.78
CA ALA A 175 9.02 -2.86 -1.76
C ALA A 175 9.54 -1.54 -1.19
N ILE A 176 9.25 -1.22 0.07
CA ILE A 176 9.77 -0.01 0.75
C ILE A 176 11.30 -0.08 0.87
N TYR A 177 11.83 -1.23 1.30
CA TYR A 177 13.27 -1.46 1.33
C TYR A 177 13.90 -1.27 -0.05
N TYR A 178 13.31 -1.90 -1.08
CA TYR A 178 13.80 -1.85 -2.44
C TYR A 178 13.78 -0.41 -3.00
N TYR A 179 12.67 0.31 -2.77
CA TYR A 179 12.54 1.72 -3.13
C TYR A 179 13.61 2.57 -2.45
N GLY A 180 13.84 2.37 -1.14
CA GLY A 180 14.92 3.05 -0.42
C GLY A 180 16.28 2.80 -1.05
N ARG A 181 16.57 1.55 -1.44
CA ARG A 181 17.84 1.18 -2.10
C ARG A 181 18.07 1.82 -3.47
N LEU A 182 17.06 2.38 -4.11
CA LEU A 182 17.23 3.18 -5.33
C LEU A 182 17.95 4.51 -5.07
N TYR A 183 17.89 5.03 -3.84
CA TYR A 183 18.44 6.34 -3.48
C TYR A 183 19.56 6.29 -2.44
N CYS A 184 19.57 5.27 -1.57
CA CYS A 184 20.42 5.24 -0.39
C CYS A 184 21.01 3.86 -0.09
N SER A 185 21.98 3.80 0.82
CA SER A 185 22.65 2.56 1.25
C SER A 185 21.72 1.52 1.92
N HIS A 186 22.20 0.28 2.06
CA HIS A 186 21.50 -0.81 2.76
C HIS A 186 20.96 -0.40 4.14
N THR A 187 21.80 0.22 4.96
CA THR A 187 21.43 0.63 6.33
C THR A 187 20.29 1.65 6.32
N VAL A 188 20.36 2.67 5.45
CA VAL A 188 19.33 3.71 5.38
C VAL A 188 17.99 3.12 4.90
N ALA A 189 18.02 2.17 3.96
CA ALA A 189 16.82 1.47 3.51
C ALA A 189 16.19 0.63 4.63
N ILE A 190 16.99 -0.04 5.48
CA ILE A 190 16.47 -0.74 6.67
C ILE A 190 15.83 0.26 7.64
N VAL A 191 16.51 1.37 7.96
CA VAL A 191 15.96 2.39 8.87
C VAL A 191 14.66 2.96 8.32
N THR A 192 14.54 3.14 7.01
CA THR A 192 13.30 3.57 6.35
C THR A 192 12.15 2.59 6.62
N VAL A 193 12.39 1.29 6.49
CA VAL A 193 11.40 0.24 6.80
C VAL A 193 11.02 0.25 8.28
N MET A 194 11.99 0.44 9.19
CA MET A 194 11.71 0.50 10.63
C MET A 194 10.87 1.73 11.00
N LEU A 195 11.19 2.91 10.45
CA LEU A 195 10.38 4.12 10.64
C LEU A 195 8.96 3.93 10.11
N TYR A 196 8.82 3.31 8.92
CA TYR A 196 7.52 2.95 8.38
C TYR A 196 6.74 2.02 9.33
N ALA A 197 7.36 0.95 9.81
CA ALA A 197 6.71 -0.04 10.66
C ALA A 197 6.15 0.57 11.96
N ILE A 198 6.90 1.50 12.57
CA ILE A 198 6.46 2.23 13.77
C ILE A 198 5.24 3.11 13.45
N ILE A 199 5.33 3.93 12.41
CA ILE A 199 4.26 4.90 12.09
C ILE A 199 3.03 4.22 11.49
N TYR A 200 3.20 3.09 10.81
CA TYR A 200 2.08 2.35 10.23
C TYR A 200 1.06 1.98 11.31
N GLN A 201 1.51 1.48 12.46
CA GLN A 201 0.61 1.13 13.58
C GLN A 201 -0.17 2.33 14.12
N ILE A 202 0.48 3.50 14.22
CA ILE A 202 -0.18 4.74 14.64
C ILE A 202 -1.27 5.15 13.65
N SER A 203 -1.04 4.92 12.35
CA SER A 203 -1.98 5.27 11.29
C SER A 203 -3.27 4.44 11.28
N LEU A 204 -3.28 3.29 11.98
CA LEU A 204 -4.42 2.37 12.06
C LEU A 204 -5.39 2.70 13.21
N ARG A 205 -5.17 3.76 13.99
CA ARG A 205 -5.99 4.01 15.19
C ARG A 205 -7.48 4.21 14.90
N GLU A 206 -7.82 4.84 13.78
CA GLU A 206 -9.20 5.08 13.34
C GLU A 206 -9.54 4.17 12.17
N TYR A 207 -9.39 2.87 12.37
CA TYR A 207 -9.51 1.89 11.30
C TYR A 207 -10.27 0.64 11.74
N ALA A 208 -11.10 0.11 10.84
CA ALA A 208 -11.90 -1.10 11.09
C ALA A 208 -11.28 -2.39 10.50
N GLY A 209 -10.05 -2.34 9.97
CA GLY A 209 -9.35 -3.54 9.50
C GLY A 209 -9.69 -4.00 8.08
N GLN A 210 -10.06 -3.09 7.18
CA GLN A 210 -10.37 -3.40 5.77
C GLN A 210 -9.23 -4.18 5.07
N LEU A 211 -9.56 -5.05 4.12
CA LEU A 211 -8.54 -5.79 3.35
C LEU A 211 -7.83 -4.92 2.31
N THR A 212 -8.39 -3.74 2.02
CA THR A 212 -7.93 -2.82 0.99
C THR A 212 -6.50 -2.29 1.16
N ASP A 213 -6.09 -1.98 2.39
CA ASP A 213 -4.89 -1.16 2.55
C ASP A 213 -3.58 -1.83 2.19
N PRO A 214 -3.27 -3.07 2.64
CA PRO A 214 -1.99 -3.69 2.34
C PRO A 214 -1.70 -3.71 0.84
N LEU A 215 -2.68 -4.10 0.01
CA LEU A 215 -2.52 -4.13 -1.43
C LEU A 215 -2.47 -2.73 -2.05
N SER A 216 -3.28 -1.78 -1.58
CA SER A 216 -3.23 -0.41 -2.10
C SER A 216 -1.89 0.29 -1.78
N HIS A 217 -1.37 0.12 -0.58
CA HIS A 217 -0.06 0.66 -0.19
C HIS A 217 1.05 0.02 -1.00
N LEU A 218 1.00 -1.30 -1.20
CA LEU A 218 1.93 -2.01 -2.08
C LEU A 218 1.88 -1.45 -3.51
N SER A 219 0.70 -1.24 -4.07
CA SER A 219 0.53 -0.65 -5.40
C SER A 219 1.10 0.78 -5.50
N PHE A 220 0.98 1.60 -4.45
CA PHE A 220 1.65 2.91 -4.39
C PHE A 220 3.16 2.77 -4.48
N VAL A 221 3.77 1.94 -3.62
CA VAL A 221 5.23 1.78 -3.57
C VAL A 221 5.79 1.18 -4.85
N LEU A 222 5.11 0.17 -5.40
CA LEU A 222 5.46 -0.39 -6.70
C LEU A 222 5.36 0.65 -7.81
N SER A 223 4.36 1.54 -7.76
CA SER A 223 4.27 2.67 -8.71
C SER A 223 5.46 3.62 -8.57
N PHE A 224 5.92 3.91 -7.34
CA PHE A 224 7.12 4.72 -7.13
C PHE A 224 8.34 4.08 -7.80
N ILE A 225 8.54 2.78 -7.57
CA ILE A 225 9.65 2.00 -8.13
C ILE A 225 9.58 2.00 -9.66
N PHE A 226 8.42 1.70 -10.25
CA PHE A 226 8.30 1.58 -11.70
C PHE A 226 8.35 2.91 -12.43
N ILE A 227 7.92 4.00 -11.80
CA ILE A 227 8.11 5.36 -12.32
C ILE A 227 9.60 5.75 -12.27
N GLU A 228 10.29 5.45 -11.17
CA GLU A 228 11.71 5.75 -10.99
C GLU A 228 12.60 4.97 -11.99
N LEU A 229 12.25 3.71 -12.23
CA LEU A 229 12.96 2.82 -13.15
C LEU A 229 12.51 2.94 -14.61
N ASP A 230 11.57 3.84 -14.94
CA ASP A 230 10.97 3.98 -16.27
C ASP A 230 10.35 2.67 -16.83
N MET A 231 9.81 1.82 -15.95
CA MET A 231 9.24 0.50 -16.28
C MET A 231 7.73 0.59 -16.55
N PHE A 232 7.34 1.27 -17.64
CA PHE A 232 5.92 1.51 -17.96
C PHE A 232 5.06 0.25 -18.04
N LEU A 233 5.59 -0.85 -18.60
CA LEU A 233 4.87 -2.13 -18.71
C LEU A 233 4.56 -2.77 -17.34
N MET A 234 5.34 -2.48 -16.31
CA MET A 234 5.04 -2.90 -14.93
C MET A 234 4.09 -1.90 -14.24
N LEU A 235 4.23 -0.61 -14.55
CA LEU A 235 3.39 0.45 -14.01
C LEU A 235 1.92 0.27 -14.42
N LEU A 236 1.66 -0.02 -15.69
CA LEU A 236 0.32 -0.23 -16.23
C LEU A 236 -0.53 -1.21 -15.38
N PRO A 237 -0.14 -2.50 -15.22
CA PRO A 237 -0.89 -3.44 -14.41
C PRO A 237 -0.92 -3.00 -12.94
N THR A 238 0.18 -2.45 -12.39
CA THR A 238 0.21 -1.96 -11.00
C THR A 238 -0.87 -0.92 -10.70
N ILE A 239 -1.08 0.03 -11.62
CA ILE A 239 -2.10 1.07 -11.48
C ILE A 239 -3.49 0.48 -11.66
N LEU A 240 -3.74 -0.30 -12.71
CA LEU A 240 -5.07 -0.87 -12.96
C LEU A 240 -5.50 -1.78 -11.81
N PHE A 241 -4.58 -2.59 -11.28
CA PHE A 241 -4.85 -3.48 -10.16
C PHE A 241 -4.99 -2.70 -8.85
N GLY A 242 -4.13 -1.71 -8.67
CA GLY A 242 -4.21 -0.81 -7.55
C GLY A 242 -5.54 -0.06 -7.52
N ILE A 243 -6.12 0.32 -8.66
CA ILE A 243 -7.45 0.96 -8.75
C ILE A 243 -8.55 0.02 -8.26
N MET A 244 -8.51 -1.27 -8.67
CA MET A 244 -9.47 -2.27 -8.19
C MET A 244 -9.30 -2.60 -6.71
N ALA A 245 -8.13 -2.32 -6.13
CA ALA A 245 -7.95 -2.32 -4.68
C ALA A 245 -8.41 -1.01 -4.05
N LYS A 246 -8.05 0.14 -4.62
CA LYS A 246 -8.35 1.48 -4.13
C LYS A 246 -8.20 2.51 -5.25
N GLU A 247 -9.29 3.19 -5.58
CA GLU A 247 -9.35 4.18 -6.68
C GLU A 247 -8.27 5.27 -6.58
N THR A 248 -7.85 5.64 -5.37
CA THR A 248 -6.82 6.67 -5.13
C THR A 248 -5.48 6.34 -5.79
N ILE A 249 -5.21 5.09 -6.19
CA ILE A 249 -4.00 4.73 -6.92
C ILE A 249 -3.92 5.45 -8.28
N ALA A 250 -5.04 5.85 -8.87
CA ALA A 250 -5.07 6.60 -10.12
C ALA A 250 -4.24 7.90 -10.08
N VAL A 251 -4.01 8.49 -8.91
CA VAL A 251 -3.14 9.67 -8.75
C VAL A 251 -1.71 9.37 -9.19
N MET A 252 -1.25 8.12 -9.11
CA MET A 252 0.09 7.76 -9.56
C MET A 252 0.25 7.80 -11.09
N ALA A 253 -0.83 7.60 -11.86
CA ALA A 253 -0.82 7.82 -13.31
C ALA A 253 -0.67 9.32 -13.63
N LEU A 254 -1.34 10.18 -12.85
CA LEU A 254 -1.18 11.63 -12.95
C LEU A 254 0.24 12.07 -12.58
N TYR A 255 0.81 11.53 -11.49
CA TYR A 255 2.21 11.78 -11.13
C TYR A 255 3.17 11.34 -12.23
N SER A 256 2.96 10.16 -12.84
CA SER A 256 3.77 9.69 -13.97
C SER A 256 3.75 10.68 -15.13
N CYS A 257 2.58 11.24 -15.45
CA CYS A 257 2.45 12.29 -16.47
C CYS A 257 3.28 13.54 -16.12
N LEU A 258 3.11 14.06 -14.90
CA LEU A 258 3.87 15.22 -14.42
C LEU A 258 5.38 14.96 -14.41
N ASN A 259 5.81 13.77 -13.98
CA ASN A 259 7.22 13.37 -13.96
C ASN A 259 7.81 13.34 -15.38
N LYS A 260 7.08 12.82 -16.38
CA LYS A 260 7.51 12.86 -17.79
C LYS A 260 7.60 14.29 -18.31
N LEU A 261 6.64 15.15 -17.98
CA LEU A 261 6.70 16.58 -18.33
C LEU A 261 7.92 17.28 -17.72
N PHE A 262 8.20 17.06 -16.43
CA PHE A 262 9.39 17.61 -15.77
C PHE A 262 10.70 17.13 -16.40
N ARG A 263 10.71 15.89 -16.91
CA ARG A 263 11.85 15.31 -17.64
C ARG A 263 11.91 15.70 -19.13
N ARG A 264 10.94 16.49 -19.63
CA ARG A 264 10.79 16.82 -21.06
C ARG A 264 10.66 15.59 -21.97
N GLU A 265 10.06 14.54 -21.44
CA GLU A 265 9.75 13.31 -22.17
C GLU A 265 8.27 13.30 -22.59
N SER A 266 7.91 12.43 -23.54
CA SER A 266 6.50 12.33 -23.98
C SER A 266 5.59 11.85 -22.85
N PRO A 267 4.56 12.61 -22.45
CA PRO A 267 3.61 12.21 -21.42
C PRO A 267 2.51 11.27 -21.96
N VAL A 268 2.46 11.04 -23.27
CA VAL A 268 1.35 10.33 -23.94
C VAL A 268 1.06 8.96 -23.31
N PRO A 269 2.04 8.07 -23.05
CA PRO A 269 1.74 6.79 -22.41
C PRO A 269 1.14 6.95 -21.00
N SER A 270 1.56 7.97 -20.24
CA SER A 270 1.02 8.24 -18.90
C SER A 270 -0.39 8.85 -18.96
N LEU A 271 -0.67 9.68 -19.97
CA LEU A 271 -2.03 10.19 -20.23
C LEU A 271 -2.99 9.07 -20.63
N LEU A 272 -2.55 8.14 -21.48
CA LEU A 272 -3.33 6.95 -21.83
C LEU A 272 -3.57 6.06 -20.61
N LEU A 273 -2.56 5.89 -19.75
CA LEU A 273 -2.71 5.16 -18.49
C LEU A 273 -3.71 5.84 -17.54
N LEU A 274 -3.66 7.17 -17.43
CA LEU A 274 -4.62 7.94 -16.64
C LEU A 274 -6.04 7.79 -17.20
N ALA A 275 -6.22 7.93 -18.51
CA ALA A 275 -7.50 7.75 -19.18
C ALA A 275 -8.05 6.33 -18.97
N ALA A 276 -7.21 5.30 -19.12
CA ALA A 276 -7.57 3.91 -18.86
C ALA A 276 -7.96 3.67 -17.39
N GLY A 277 -7.23 4.26 -16.44
CA GLY A 277 -7.55 4.18 -15.02
C GLY A 277 -8.89 4.85 -14.68
N LEU A 278 -9.15 6.04 -15.21
CA LEU A 278 -10.43 6.73 -15.03
C LEU A 278 -11.59 5.98 -15.68
N ALA A 279 -11.37 5.43 -16.88
CA ALA A 279 -12.36 4.59 -17.57
C ALA A 279 -12.67 3.31 -16.75
N LEU A 280 -11.64 2.68 -16.16
CA LEU A 280 -11.83 1.53 -15.28
C LEU A 280 -12.63 1.88 -14.03
N ILE A 281 -12.33 3.01 -13.37
CA ILE A 281 -13.11 3.51 -12.22
C ILE A 281 -14.58 3.69 -12.62
N ALA A 282 -14.84 4.37 -13.74
CA ALA A 282 -16.19 4.60 -14.24
C ALA A 282 -16.91 3.28 -14.57
N ALA A 283 -16.22 2.34 -15.23
CA ALA A 283 -16.76 1.03 -15.59
C ALA A 283 -17.12 0.21 -14.35
N ILE A 284 -16.26 0.17 -13.32
CA ILE A 284 -16.54 -0.53 -12.07
C ILE A 284 -17.75 0.09 -11.37
N ARG A 285 -17.80 1.43 -11.27
CA ARG A 285 -18.92 2.12 -10.63
C ARG A 285 -20.24 1.86 -11.34
N TRP A 286 -20.24 1.87 -12.67
CA TRP A 286 -21.42 1.56 -13.47
C TRP A 286 -21.82 0.09 -13.34
N TYR A 287 -20.85 -0.81 -13.29
CA TYR A 287 -21.12 -2.23 -13.08
C TYR A 287 -21.75 -2.53 -11.71
N VAL A 288 -21.29 -1.86 -10.66
CA VAL A 288 -21.82 -2.01 -9.30
C VAL A 288 -23.16 -1.27 -9.11
N ILE A 289 -23.30 -0.06 -9.67
CA ILE A 289 -24.56 0.70 -9.68
C ILE A 289 -24.90 1.14 -11.12
N PRO A 290 -25.87 0.47 -11.77
CA PRO A 290 -26.38 0.82 -13.10
C PRO A 290 -26.86 2.29 -13.23
N ASP A 291 -27.37 2.89 -12.15
CA ASP A 291 -27.85 4.28 -12.06
C ASP A 291 -26.94 5.15 -11.18
N PHE A 292 -25.64 5.18 -11.48
CA PHE A 292 -24.66 5.90 -10.67
C PHE A 292 -24.99 7.40 -10.53
N LYS A 293 -25.13 7.87 -9.28
CA LYS A 293 -25.31 9.29 -8.93
C LYS A 293 -24.10 9.81 -8.15
N PRO A 294 -23.84 11.13 -8.14
CA PRO A 294 -22.72 11.71 -7.38
C PRO A 294 -22.73 11.38 -5.88
N GLU A 295 -23.91 11.17 -5.30
CA GLU A 295 -24.09 10.70 -3.92
C GLU A 295 -23.56 9.28 -3.67
N ASN A 296 -23.40 8.47 -4.72
CA ASN A 296 -22.86 7.12 -4.63
C ASN A 296 -21.33 7.08 -4.70
N ILE A 297 -20.65 8.24 -4.72
CA ILE A 297 -19.17 8.32 -4.67
C ILE A 297 -18.66 7.76 -3.33
N ASN A 298 -19.44 7.90 -2.26
CA ASN A 298 -19.06 7.54 -0.89
C ASN A 298 -20.29 7.15 -0.06
N SER A 299 -20.06 6.66 1.17
CA SER A 299 -21.12 6.20 2.08
C SER A 299 -21.89 7.32 2.80
N LEU A 300 -21.40 8.57 2.76
CA LEU A 300 -21.98 9.73 3.45
C LEU A 300 -22.83 10.62 2.52
N GLY A 301 -22.99 10.25 1.25
CA GLY A 301 -23.74 11.03 0.27
C GLY A 301 -22.88 12.03 -0.49
N SER A 302 -23.26 13.30 -0.51
CA SER A 302 -22.62 14.28 -1.39
C SER A 302 -21.19 14.62 -0.91
N PRO A 303 -20.28 15.06 -1.81
CA PRO A 303 -18.96 15.55 -1.40
C PRO A 303 -19.02 16.68 -0.35
N ALA A 304 -20.10 17.48 -0.35
CA ALA A 304 -20.30 18.53 0.64
C ALA A 304 -20.51 17.96 2.06
N ASP A 305 -21.18 16.82 2.19
CA ASP A 305 -21.42 16.16 3.47
C ASP A 305 -20.12 15.61 4.07
N ILE A 306 -19.25 15.04 3.23
CA ILE A 306 -17.91 14.62 3.64
C ILE A 306 -17.08 15.80 4.14
N ILE A 307 -17.04 16.88 3.35
CA ILE A 307 -16.27 18.08 3.70
C ILE A 307 -16.74 18.62 5.06
N LYS A 308 -18.05 18.70 5.25
CA LYS A 308 -18.67 19.12 6.49
C LYS A 308 -18.30 18.19 7.65
N ALA A 309 -18.40 16.88 7.45
CA ALA A 309 -18.03 15.88 8.47
C ALA A 309 -16.54 15.97 8.87
N ASN A 310 -15.65 16.12 7.89
CA ASN A 310 -14.22 16.34 8.14
C ASN A 310 -14.00 17.65 8.92
N PHE A 311 -14.66 18.74 8.54
CA PHE A 311 -14.52 20.02 9.26
C PHE A 311 -14.95 19.90 10.74
N PHE A 312 -16.07 19.25 11.03
CA PHE A 312 -16.55 19.10 12.41
C PHE A 312 -15.74 18.10 13.25
N THR A 313 -14.96 17.21 12.62
CA THR A 313 -14.10 16.23 13.30
C THR A 313 -12.63 16.66 13.35
N TYR A 314 -12.33 17.94 13.11
CA TYR A 314 -10.95 18.46 13.04
C TYR A 314 -10.09 18.14 14.25
N TYR A 315 -10.66 18.19 15.46
CA TYR A 315 -9.95 17.94 16.71
C TYR A 315 -9.41 16.50 16.81
N ILE A 316 -10.01 15.54 16.08
CA ILE A 316 -9.54 14.15 16.00
C ILE A 316 -8.42 14.06 14.98
N TRP A 317 -8.71 14.45 13.73
CA TRP A 317 -7.80 14.14 12.63
C TRP A 317 -6.53 14.98 12.62
N TRP A 318 -6.54 16.21 13.15
CA TRP A 318 -5.32 17.03 13.19
C TRP A 318 -4.24 16.39 14.08
N ARG A 319 -4.64 15.79 15.22
CA ARG A 319 -3.72 15.07 16.13
C ARG A 319 -3.12 13.88 15.43
N HIS A 320 -3.96 13.06 14.78
CA HIS A 320 -3.49 11.88 14.06
C HIS A 320 -2.57 12.28 12.90
N LEU A 321 -2.88 13.37 12.18
CA LEU A 321 -2.04 13.89 11.11
C LEU A 321 -0.67 14.33 11.64
N LEU A 322 -0.62 15.01 12.79
CA LEU A 322 0.63 15.39 13.43
C LEU A 322 1.48 14.19 13.83
N PHE A 323 0.88 13.16 14.44
CA PHE A 323 1.60 11.97 14.89
C PHE A 323 1.95 10.98 13.77
N THR A 324 1.45 11.21 12.54
CA THR A 324 1.76 10.36 11.37
C THR A 324 2.65 11.09 10.37
N ALA A 325 2.15 12.12 9.71
CA ALA A 325 2.92 12.91 8.74
C ALA A 325 3.76 14.00 9.43
N GLY A 326 3.21 14.64 10.46
CA GLY A 326 3.83 15.77 11.14
C GLY A 326 5.18 15.45 11.78
N ILE A 327 5.34 14.24 12.32
CA ILE A 327 6.59 13.79 12.96
C ILE A 327 7.79 13.79 12.02
N PHE A 328 7.57 13.60 10.72
CA PHE A 328 8.62 13.61 9.71
C PHE A 328 8.95 15.01 9.20
N ILE A 329 8.06 16.00 9.34
CA ILE A 329 8.22 17.33 8.75
C ILE A 329 9.55 17.99 9.15
N PRO A 330 9.96 18.04 10.43
CA PRO A 330 11.22 18.67 10.81
C PRO A 330 12.43 18.04 10.10
N PHE A 331 12.48 16.71 10.05
CA PHE A 331 13.59 15.97 9.43
C PHE A 331 13.56 16.09 7.91
N VAL A 332 12.38 16.12 7.29
CA VAL A 332 12.23 16.36 5.86
C VAL A 332 12.72 17.75 5.48
N LEU A 333 12.39 18.79 6.28
CA LEU A 333 12.88 20.15 6.06
C LEU A 333 14.39 20.25 6.24
N MET A 334 14.95 19.66 7.30
CA MET A 334 16.39 19.67 7.56
C MET A 334 17.18 18.86 6.51
N GLY A 335 16.64 17.72 6.06
CA GLY A 335 17.21 16.90 5.00
C GLY A 335 16.92 17.38 3.58
N TRP A 336 16.11 18.44 3.41
CA TRP A 336 15.60 18.86 2.11
C TRP A 336 16.73 19.20 1.15
N GLY A 337 17.71 20.00 1.57
CA GLY A 337 18.82 20.42 0.70
C GLY A 337 19.58 19.25 0.07
N GLN A 338 19.71 18.13 0.78
CA GLN A 338 20.49 16.96 0.38
C GLN A 338 19.66 15.87 -0.33
N THR A 339 18.34 16.03 -0.34
CA THR A 339 17.41 15.03 -0.90
C THR A 339 17.36 15.10 -2.42
N ASP A 340 17.29 13.93 -3.06
CA ASP A 340 17.11 13.80 -4.51
C ASP A 340 15.84 14.54 -5.00
N GLN A 341 15.94 15.19 -6.16
CA GLN A 341 14.87 16.02 -6.70
C GLN A 341 13.57 15.22 -6.97
N ARG A 342 13.68 13.94 -7.37
CA ARG A 342 12.53 13.08 -7.67
C ARG A 342 11.76 12.76 -6.39
N LEU A 343 12.46 12.48 -5.30
CA LEU A 343 11.86 12.29 -3.98
C LEU A 343 11.12 13.54 -3.50
N LYS A 344 11.74 14.72 -3.65
CA LYS A 344 11.09 16.01 -3.33
C LYS A 344 9.80 16.20 -4.11
N GLN A 345 9.85 15.98 -5.42
CA GLN A 345 8.69 16.09 -6.30
C GLN A 345 7.58 15.13 -5.89
N LEU A 346 7.93 13.88 -5.55
CA LEU A 346 6.95 12.89 -5.10
C LEU A 346 6.27 13.32 -3.79
N VAL A 347 7.03 13.81 -2.79
CA VAL A 347 6.47 14.31 -1.52
C VAL A 347 5.58 15.54 -1.76
N MET A 348 6.06 16.53 -2.52
CA MET A 348 5.30 17.74 -2.85
C MET A 348 4.03 17.43 -3.66
N TYR A 349 4.02 16.35 -4.44
CA TYR A 349 2.84 15.89 -5.16
C TYR A 349 1.88 15.14 -4.24
N LEU A 350 2.34 14.07 -3.58
CA LEU A 350 1.48 13.17 -2.83
C LEU A 350 0.86 13.83 -1.60
N LEU A 351 1.60 14.65 -0.87
CA LEU A 351 1.10 15.25 0.37
C LEU A 351 -0.19 16.06 0.14
N PRO A 352 -0.22 17.09 -0.75
CA PRO A 352 -1.45 17.84 -1.00
C PRO A 352 -2.49 16.99 -1.72
N VAL A 353 -2.11 16.15 -2.70
CA VAL A 353 -3.07 15.36 -3.47
C VAL A 353 -3.81 14.36 -2.59
N LEU A 354 -3.11 13.65 -1.69
CA LEU A 354 -3.74 12.73 -0.76
C LEU A 354 -4.55 13.49 0.28
N ILE A 355 -4.07 14.61 0.84
CA ILE A 355 -4.89 15.40 1.79
C ILE A 355 -6.20 15.85 1.13
N VAL A 356 -6.14 16.40 -0.09
CA VAL A 356 -7.32 16.86 -0.83
C VAL A 356 -8.24 15.69 -1.17
N ALA A 357 -7.68 14.57 -1.64
CA ALA A 357 -8.47 13.37 -1.91
C ALA A 357 -9.21 12.92 -0.64
N HIS A 358 -8.53 12.80 0.49
CA HIS A 358 -9.19 12.39 1.74
C HIS A 358 -10.17 13.44 2.26
N PHE A 359 -9.93 14.72 2.03
CA PHE A 359 -10.87 15.78 2.39
C PHE A 359 -12.19 15.69 1.58
N CYS A 360 -12.11 15.25 0.32
CA CYS A 360 -13.25 15.25 -0.61
C CYS A 360 -14.00 13.90 -0.72
N ILE A 361 -13.28 12.76 -0.60
CA ILE A 361 -13.84 11.42 -0.88
C ILE A 361 -13.69 10.43 0.28
N GLY A 362 -13.15 10.85 1.43
CA GLY A 362 -12.95 9.97 2.58
C GLY A 362 -12.91 10.73 3.91
N PHE A 363 -12.38 10.07 4.93
CA PHE A 363 -12.21 10.67 6.25
C PHE A 363 -10.73 10.96 6.53
N ILE A 364 -10.42 12.20 6.89
CA ILE A 364 -9.03 12.60 7.21
C ILE A 364 -8.57 11.94 8.51
N LYS A 365 -9.50 11.61 9.42
CA LYS A 365 -9.17 10.89 10.67
C LYS A 365 -8.55 9.52 10.41
N GLU A 366 -8.81 8.93 9.24
CA GLU A 366 -8.20 7.69 8.78
C GLU A 366 -6.82 7.97 8.16
N THR A 367 -5.85 8.33 9.00
CA THR A 367 -4.51 8.73 8.55
C THR A 367 -3.72 7.62 7.87
N ARG A 368 -4.15 6.35 7.99
CA ARG A 368 -3.70 5.23 7.16
C ARG A 368 -3.67 5.58 5.67
N ASN A 369 -4.58 6.42 5.20
CA ASN A 369 -4.63 6.75 3.79
C ASN A 369 -3.52 7.70 3.32
N LEU A 370 -2.77 8.30 4.25
CA LEU A 370 -1.59 9.11 3.98
C LEU A 370 -0.30 8.27 4.01
N VAL A 371 -0.36 7.00 4.41
CA VAL A 371 0.79 6.09 4.45
C VAL A 371 1.65 6.12 3.18
N PRO A 372 1.08 6.22 1.95
CA PRO A 372 1.89 6.33 0.74
C PRO A 372 2.88 7.51 0.73
N VAL A 373 2.51 8.68 1.28
CA VAL A 373 3.45 9.82 1.38
C VAL A 373 4.41 9.69 2.56
N LEU A 374 4.04 8.94 3.60
CA LEU A 374 4.93 8.69 4.74
C LEU A 374 6.18 7.92 4.34
N ILE A 375 6.10 7.09 3.29
CA ILE A 375 7.22 6.26 2.82
C ILE A 375 8.38 7.11 2.28
N PRO A 376 8.21 8.02 1.29
CA PRO A 376 9.29 8.91 0.88
C PRO A 376 9.71 9.89 1.99
N MET A 377 8.80 10.33 2.87
CA MET A 377 9.17 11.17 4.02
C MET A 377 10.06 10.42 5.03
N ALA A 378 9.75 9.14 5.30
CA ALA A 378 10.56 8.27 6.15
C ALA A 378 11.93 8.00 5.53
N LEU A 379 12.02 7.86 4.21
CA LEU A 379 13.29 7.71 3.49
C LEU A 379 14.18 8.94 3.63
N ILE A 380 13.61 10.13 3.43
CA ILE A 380 14.34 11.40 3.62
C ILE A 380 14.81 11.52 5.06
N THR A 381 13.94 11.20 6.02
CA THR A 381 14.25 11.24 7.45
C THR A 381 15.36 10.26 7.82
N ALA A 382 15.28 9.01 7.36
CA ALA A 382 16.30 7.99 7.59
C ALA A 382 17.66 8.43 7.02
N ASN A 383 17.66 8.98 5.81
CA ASN A 383 18.89 9.45 5.16
C ASN A 383 19.52 10.62 5.94
N TYR A 384 18.69 11.58 6.36
CA TYR A 384 19.12 12.69 7.21
C TYR A 384 19.74 12.19 8.51
N LEU A 385 19.02 11.36 9.28
CA LEU A 385 19.50 10.85 10.57
C LEU A 385 20.81 10.07 10.46
N MET A 386 20.93 9.21 9.44
CA MET A 386 22.13 8.40 9.23
C MET A 386 23.35 9.21 8.79
N ALA A 387 23.16 10.40 8.21
CA ALA A 387 24.27 11.32 7.91
C ALA A 387 24.93 11.87 9.19
N TYR A 388 24.20 12.01 10.30
CA TYR A 388 24.74 12.46 11.59
C TYR A 388 25.38 11.35 12.41
N VAL A 389 24.89 10.11 12.27
CA VAL A 389 25.39 8.96 13.03
C VAL A 389 26.75 8.49 12.52
N ARG A 390 27.09 8.73 11.24
CA ARG A 390 28.43 8.42 10.72
C ARG A 390 29.41 9.43 11.31
N PRO A 391 30.32 9.02 12.22
CA PRO A 391 31.37 9.91 12.69
C PRO A 391 32.17 10.33 11.47
N GLU A 392 32.50 11.62 11.36
CA GLU A 392 33.43 12.11 10.34
C GLU A 392 34.79 11.41 10.52
N SER A 393 34.98 10.23 9.93
CA SER A 393 36.27 9.53 9.91
C SER A 393 37.27 10.16 8.94
N HIS A 394 37.12 11.45 8.62
CA HIS A 394 37.95 12.17 7.65
C HIS A 394 38.08 13.68 7.98
N LYS A 395 38.41 14.00 9.23
CA LYS A 395 39.03 15.29 9.57
C LYS A 395 40.41 15.16 10.24
N GLU A 396 41.05 14.01 10.11
CA GLU A 396 42.46 13.82 10.49
C GLU A 396 43.31 13.52 9.24
N SER A 397 43.40 14.48 8.34
CA SER A 397 44.49 14.60 7.36
C SER A 397 44.48 16.01 6.76
N GLU A 398 44.71 17.02 7.60
CA GLU A 398 45.31 18.29 7.18
C GLU A 398 46.74 18.36 7.72
#